data_AF-A0A2A6RPM5-F1
#
_entry.id   AF-A0A2A6RPM5-F1
#
_cell.length_a   1.000
_cell.length_b   1.000
_cell.length_c   1.000
_cell.angle_alpha   90.00
_cell.angle_beta   90.00
_cell.angle_gamma   90.00
#
_symmetry.space_group_name_H-M   'P 1'
#
loop_
_entity.id
_entity.type
_entity.pdbx_description
1 polymer ?
#
loop_
_entity_poly.entity_id
_entity_poly.type
_entity_poly.pdbx_seq_one_letter_code
_entity_poly.pdbx_strand_id
1 'polypeptide(L)' 'MDDAYGYEDLLDEERNAQIITNGDYLAVQQQGQPRYIYRRVPPDTALHPFVSKREHNGDLYGLAWIEDDE' A
#
# COMPACT_ATOMS: atom_id res chain seq x y z
N MET A 1 29.84 11.65 -7.81
CA MET A 1 28.91 11.67 -6.66
C MET A 1 27.84 10.67 -7.01
N ASP A 2 27.80 9.61 -6.22
CA ASP A 2 27.02 8.41 -6.40
C ASP A 2 25.80 8.57 -5.49
N ASP A 3 24.71 9.07 -6.05
CA ASP A 3 23.43 9.17 -5.35
C ASP A 3 22.46 8.27 -6.09
N ALA A 4 22.79 6.98 -6.11
CA ALA A 4 21.85 5.90 -6.40
C ALA A 4 20.82 5.90 -5.27
N TYR A 5 19.79 6.73 -5.40
CA TYR A 5 18.55 6.59 -4.65
C TYR A 5 17.90 5.29 -5.10
N GLY A 6 18.32 4.19 -4.48
CA GLY A 6 17.61 2.94 -4.48
C GLY A 6 16.25 3.17 -3.84
N TYR A 7 15.30 3.60 -4.66
CA TYR A 7 13.93 3.16 -4.46
C TYR A 7 14.03 1.64 -4.51
N GLU A 8 13.99 1.01 -3.33
CA GLU A 8 13.57 -0.38 -3.19
C GLU A 8 12.13 -0.42 -3.68
N ASP A 9 12.00 -0.41 -5.00
CA ASP A 9 10.83 -0.79 -5.73
C ASP A 9 10.67 -2.27 -5.42
N LEU A 10 9.99 -2.54 -4.30
CA LEU A 10 9.35 -3.82 -4.02
C LEU A 10 8.23 -3.95 -5.06
N LEU A 11 8.64 -4.08 -6.33
CA LEU A 11 7.89 -4.63 -7.43
C LEU A 11 7.56 -6.04 -6.96
N ASP A 12 6.40 -6.15 -6.32
CA ASP A 12 5.70 -7.39 -6.07
C ASP A 12 5.44 -7.98 -7.48
N GLU A 13 6.44 -8.71 -8.00
CA GLU A 13 6.56 -9.22 -9.39
C GLU A 13 5.38 -10.10 -9.83
N GLU A 14 4.39 -10.34 -8.97
CA GLU A 14 3.24 -11.17 -9.28
C GLU A 14 2.06 -10.38 -9.87
N ARG A 15 1.99 -9.05 -9.72
CA ARG A 15 0.91 -8.23 -10.29
C ARG A 15 1.44 -6.86 -10.67
N ASN A 16 1.05 -6.33 -11.84
CA ASN A 16 1.36 -4.97 -12.32
C ASN A 16 0.74 -3.88 -11.41
N ALA A 17 1.15 -3.85 -10.14
CA ALA A 17 0.62 -3.03 -9.07
C ALA A 17 1.71 -2.07 -8.63
N GLN A 18 1.52 -0.78 -8.87
CA GLN A 18 2.35 0.26 -8.30
C GLN A 18 1.99 0.44 -6.83
N ILE A 19 2.97 0.32 -5.95
CA ILE A 19 2.81 0.54 -4.51
C ILE A 19 3.50 1.85 -4.16
N ILE A 20 2.77 2.77 -3.56
CA ILE A 20 3.27 4.10 -3.17
C ILE A 20 3.02 4.30 -1.68
N THR A 21 4.08 4.50 -0.91
CA THR A 21 3.99 4.84 0.51
C THR A 21 4.07 6.36 0.70
N ASN A 22 3.21 6.90 1.57
CA ASN A 22 3.22 8.31 1.95
C ASN A 22 2.86 8.47 3.43
N GLY A 23 3.88 8.55 4.29
CA GLY A 23 3.70 8.62 5.74
C GLY A 23 2.97 7.40 6.27
N ASP A 24 1.79 7.62 6.85
CA ASP A 24 0.91 6.58 7.37
C ASP A 24 0.02 5.92 6.29
N TYR A 25 0.22 6.23 5.00
CA TYR A 25 -0.64 5.71 3.94
C TYR A 25 0.14 4.84 2.96
N LEU A 26 -0.53 3.78 2.48
CA LEU A 26 -0.05 2.86 1.46
C LEU A 26 -1.08 2.85 0.34
N ALA A 27 -0.71 3.36 -0.83
CA ALA A 27 -1.53 3.34 -2.03
C ALA A 27 -1.11 2.19 -2.94
N VAL A 28 -2.09 1.48 -3.49
CA VAL A 28 -1.89 0.34 -4.38
C VAL A 28 -2.71 0.57 -5.62
N GLN A 29 -2.04 0.78 -6.75
CA GLN A 29 -2.68 1.00 -8.03
C GLN A 29 -2.32 -0.12 -8.99
N GLN A 30 -3.32 -0.86 -9.47
CA GLN A 30 -3.14 -1.85 -10.54
C GLN A 30 -3.62 -1.27 -11.87
N GLN A 31 -2.94 -1.60 -12.97
CA GLN A 31 -3.39 -1.15 -14.30
C GLN A 31 -4.82 -1.61 -14.57
N GLY A 32 -5.70 -0.68 -14.94
CA GLY A 32 -7.11 -0.96 -15.23
C GLY A 32 -7.95 -1.32 -14.00
N GLN A 33 -7.46 -1.05 -12.79
CA GLN A 33 -8.22 -1.20 -11.55
C GLN A 33 -8.25 0.13 -10.78
N PRO A 34 -9.24 0.33 -9.91
CA PRO A 34 -9.22 1.44 -8.98
C PRO A 34 -7.98 1.41 -8.10
N ARG A 35 -7.61 2.59 -7.61
CA ARG A 35 -6.52 2.78 -6.67
C ARG A 35 -7.03 2.51 -5.25
N TYR A 36 -6.41 1.55 -4.59
CA TYR A 36 -6.74 1.18 -3.21
C TYR A 36 -5.84 1.95 -2.25
N ILE A 37 -6.43 2.69 -1.31
CA ILE A 37 -5.69 3.44 -0.30
C ILE A 37 -5.86 2.76 1.06
N TYR A 38 -4.74 2.36 1.64
CA TYR A 38 -4.66 1.76 2.96
C TYR A 38 -4.01 2.74 3.93
N ARG A 39 -4.44 2.70 5.20
CA ARG A 39 -3.84 3.47 6.29
C ARG A 39 -3.14 2.54 7.27
N ARG A 40 -1.98 2.94 7.75
CA ARG A 40 -1.21 2.24 8.77
C ARG A 40 -2.06 2.08 10.02
N VAL A 41 -2.00 0.88 10.55
CA VAL A 41 -2.76 0.47 11.72
C VAL A 41 -1.79 0.39 12.88
N PRO A 42 -2.09 1.10 13.98
CA PRO A 42 -1.30 0.96 15.20
C PRO A 42 -1.29 -0.51 15.63
N PRO A 43 -0.18 -1.05 16.14
CA PRO A 43 -0.07 -2.46 16.52
C PRO A 43 -1.10 -2.90 17.59
N ASP A 44 -1.62 -1.96 18.37
CA ASP A 44 -2.64 -2.19 19.40
C ASP A 44 -4.09 -2.13 18.86
N THR A 45 -4.27 -1.74 17.59
CA THR A 45 -5.59 -1.61 16.97
C THR A 45 -6.01 -2.90 16.30
N ALA A 46 -7.09 -3.50 16.80
CA ALA A 46 -7.74 -4.62 16.14
C ALA A 46 -8.46 -4.15 14.86
N LEU A 47 -7.99 -4.62 13.70
CA LEU A 47 -8.74 -4.49 12.46
C LEU A 47 -9.94 -5.45 12.44
N HIS A 48 -11.05 -5.00 11.88
CA HIS A 48 -12.22 -5.85 11.67
C HIS A 48 -11.87 -7.03 10.75
N PRO A 49 -12.32 -8.27 11.01
CA PRO A 49 -11.92 -9.44 10.22
C PRO A 49 -12.31 -9.37 8.73
N PHE A 50 -13.27 -8.53 8.37
CA PHE A 50 -13.71 -8.33 6.98
C PHE A 50 -13.06 -7.15 6.28
N VAL A 51 -12.18 -6.39 6.95
CA VAL A 51 -11.44 -5.31 6.28
C VAL A 51 -10.26 -5.90 5.51
N SER A 52 -10.10 -5.49 4.26
CA SER A 52 -8.88 -5.82 3.51
C SER A 52 -7.69 -5.21 4.25
N LYS A 53 -6.70 -6.05 4.54
CA LYS A 53 -5.46 -5.65 5.22
C LYS A 53 -4.26 -6.08 4.40
N ARG A 54 -3.18 -5.32 4.50
CA ARG A 54 -1.92 -5.57 3.80
C ARG A 54 -0.77 -5.31 4.75
N GLU A 55 0.20 -6.21 4.77
CA GLU A 55 1.46 -5.98 5.48
C GLU A 55 2.47 -5.41 4.49
N HIS A 56 3.20 -4.37 4.89
CA HIS A 56 4.25 -3.76 4.07
C HIS A 56 5.36 -3.23 4.99
N ASN A 57 6.61 -3.65 4.75
CA ASN A 57 7.77 -3.31 5.59
C ASN A 57 7.58 -3.62 7.09
N GLY A 58 6.82 -4.67 7.42
CA GLY A 58 6.54 -5.05 8.82
C GLY A 58 5.45 -4.23 9.51
N ASP A 59 4.91 -3.20 8.84
CA ASP A 59 3.75 -2.45 9.31
C ASP A 59 2.45 -3.03 8.71
N LEU A 60 1.39 -3.07 9.52
CA LEU A 60 0.06 -3.47 9.09
C LEU A 60 -0.71 -2.25 8.55
N TYR A 61 -1.30 -2.38 7.37
CA TYR A 61 -2.16 -1.37 6.75
C TYR A 61 -3.57 -1.93 6.55
N GLY A 62 -4.58 -1.16 6.92
CA GLY A 62 -6.00 -1.49 6.72
C GLY A 62 -6.58 -0.64 5.60
N LEU A 63 -7.45 -1.23 4.77
CA LEU A 63 -8.10 -0.50 3.67
C LEU A 63 -8.93 0.64 4.23
N ALA A 64 -8.64 1.85 3.75
CA ALA A 64 -9.29 3.08 4.19
C ALA A 64 -10.31 3.56 3.16
N TRP A 65 -9.95 3.62 1.88
CA TRP A 65 -10.88 3.91 0.79
C TRP A 65 -10.33 3.43 -0.57
N ILE A 66 -11.19 3.48 -1.58
CA ILE A 66 -10.90 3.10 -2.95
C ILE A 66 -11.19 4.33 -3.81
N GLU A 67 -10.23 4.75 -4.62
CA GLU A 67 -10.38 5.80 -5.63
C GLU A 67 -10.58 5.11 -6.98
N ASP A 68 -11.75 5.30 -7.60
CA ASP A 68 -12.03 4.86 -8.97
C ASP A 68 -11.83 6.07 -9.88
N ASP A 69 -10.97 5.92 -10.90
CA ASP A 69 -10.70 6.97 -11.88
C ASP A 69 -11.80 6.85 -12.96
N GLU A 70 -12.85 7.66 -12.83
CA GLU A 70 -14.03 7.68 -13.71
C GLU A 70 -13.71 8.16 -15.14
#